data_AF-F0KPV5-F1
#
_entry.id   AF-F0KPV5-F1
#
_cell.length_a   1.000
_cell.length_b   1.000
_cell.length_c   1.000
_cell.angle_alpha   90.00
_cell.angle_beta   90.00
_cell.angle_gamma   90.00
#
_symmetry.space_group_name_H-M   'P 1'
#
loop_
_entity.id
_entity.type
_entity.pdbx_description
1 polymer ?
#
loop_
_entity_poly.entity_id
_entity_poly.type
_entity_poly.pdbx_seq_one_letter_code
_entity_poly.pdbx_strand_id
1 'polypeptide(L)'
;MAFDLVQYFAEQIKIQKPQLLNQYPVNEKNKLIDEVNILTLGKLISLWRQNDNKIYQEIKTSDPLYIQEVARHLTTSKHNQSTLKNSELEQSISEILTLQLAELNQLDETGGFGHNGLKELILGQIEHLSGQAEDWVWSTNHLNELIGSKPVEQEELSLDTTMKEFNQMVHQAQPHHDDVHIEEQAAEISVPTWSKIVAPVVALAILGYLYCIYTQLV
;
A
#
# COMPACT_ATOMS: atom_id res chain seq x y z
N MET A 1 6.57 15.69 18.85
CA MET A 1 5.51 15.09 18.03
C MET A 1 5.60 15.76 16.67
N ALA A 2 5.79 14.99 15.61
CA ALA A 2 5.74 15.54 14.25
C ALA A 2 4.31 16.00 13.94
N PHE A 3 4.19 17.04 13.11
CA PHE A 3 2.88 17.55 12.70
C PHE A 3 2.23 16.57 11.71
N ASP A 4 0.99 16.16 11.99
CA ASP A 4 0.26 15.18 11.20
C ASP A 4 -0.64 15.88 10.16
N LEU A 5 -0.16 15.93 8.92
CA LEU A 5 -0.91 16.50 7.80
C LEU A 5 -2.09 15.63 7.38
N VAL A 6 -2.01 14.31 7.57
CA VAL A 6 -3.10 13.39 7.20
C VAL A 6 -4.35 13.76 7.98
N GLN A 7 -4.21 13.82 9.31
CA GLN A 7 -5.30 14.17 10.21
C GLN A 7 -5.71 15.63 10.07
N TYR A 8 -4.74 16.54 9.94
CA TYR A 8 -5.02 17.96 9.77
C TYR A 8 -5.90 18.23 8.54
N PHE A 9 -5.53 17.69 7.37
CA PHE A 9 -6.33 17.87 6.16
C PHE A 9 -7.68 17.18 6.24
N ALA A 10 -7.77 15.98 6.85
CA ALA A 10 -9.05 15.31 7.05
C ALA A 10 -10.05 16.21 7.81
N GLU A 11 -9.59 16.90 8.86
CA GLU A 11 -10.41 17.84 9.60
C GLU A 11 -10.73 19.10 8.79
N GLN A 12 -9.77 19.67 8.06
CA GLN A 12 -10.03 20.83 7.20
C GLN A 12 -11.04 20.54 6.09
N ILE A 13 -10.99 19.34 5.48
CA ILE A 13 -11.95 18.92 4.47
C ILE A 13 -13.37 18.84 5.05
N LYS A 14 -13.52 18.28 6.26
CA LYS A 14 -14.84 18.21 6.94
C LYS A 14 -15.41 19.60 7.20
N ILE A 15 -14.57 20.57 7.57
CA ILE A 15 -14.98 21.95 7.88
C ILE A 15 -15.31 22.72 6.60
N GLN A 16 -14.43 22.69 5.59
CA GLN A 16 -14.50 23.57 4.43
C GLN A 16 -15.29 22.99 3.26
N LYS A 17 -15.37 21.65 3.16
CA LYS A 17 -16.07 20.93 2.10
C LYS A 17 -17.12 19.96 2.67
N PRO A 18 -18.06 20.43 3.52
CA PRO A 18 -19.05 19.56 4.14
C PRO A 18 -19.99 18.92 3.12
N GLN A 19 -20.07 19.44 1.89
CA GLN A 19 -20.92 18.93 0.83
C GLN A 19 -20.28 17.88 -0.09
N LEU A 20 -18.98 17.63 0.06
CA LEU A 20 -18.26 16.67 -0.77
C LEU A 20 -18.82 15.26 -0.54
N LEU A 21 -19.11 14.53 -1.62
CA LEU A 21 -19.64 13.16 -1.57
C LEU A 21 -20.93 13.01 -0.74
N ASN A 22 -21.77 14.05 -0.68
CA ASN A 22 -23.04 14.05 0.06
C ASN A 22 -24.07 13.01 -0.41
N GLN A 23 -23.89 12.42 -1.58
CA GLN A 23 -24.74 11.33 -2.07
C GLN A 23 -24.53 10.02 -1.28
N TYR A 24 -23.45 9.90 -0.50
CA TYR A 24 -23.14 8.72 0.31
C TYR A 24 -23.58 8.87 1.77
N PRO A 25 -23.90 7.75 2.46
CA PRO A 25 -24.08 7.74 3.90
C PRO A 25 -22.86 8.28 4.64
N VAL A 26 -23.06 8.96 5.78
CA VAL A 26 -22.01 9.68 6.51
C VAL A 26 -20.75 8.82 6.78
N ASN A 27 -20.94 7.57 7.21
CA ASN A 27 -19.82 6.66 7.51
C ASN A 27 -19.01 6.29 6.26
N GLU A 28 -19.69 6.05 5.15
CA GLU A 28 -19.04 5.70 3.87
C GLU A 28 -18.37 6.93 3.25
N LYS A 29 -19.07 8.07 3.28
CA LYS A 29 -18.54 9.38 2.88
C LYS A 29 -17.22 9.69 3.57
N ASN A 30 -17.14 9.55 4.89
CA ASN A 30 -15.92 9.85 5.63
C ASN A 30 -14.76 8.94 5.19
N LYS A 31 -15.01 7.63 5.05
CA LYS A 31 -13.99 6.69 4.55
C LYS A 31 -13.50 7.05 3.14
N LEU A 32 -14.41 7.41 2.24
CA LEU A 32 -14.06 7.80 0.87
C LEU A 32 -13.27 9.12 0.84
N ILE A 33 -13.65 10.09 1.68
CA ILE A 33 -12.90 11.35 1.83
C ILE A 33 -11.51 11.08 2.38
N ASP A 34 -11.37 10.24 3.40
CA ASP A 34 -10.09 9.88 4.00
C ASP A 34 -9.19 9.17 2.98
N GLU A 35 -9.73 8.21 2.22
CA GLU A 35 -9.03 7.54 1.13
C GLU A 35 -8.50 8.52 0.07
N VAL A 36 -9.34 9.46 -0.39
CA VAL A 36 -8.93 10.46 -1.39
C VAL A 36 -7.93 11.46 -0.80
N ASN A 37 -8.08 11.85 0.47
CA ASN A 37 -7.12 12.69 1.19
C ASN A 37 -5.74 12.04 1.25
N ILE A 38 -5.69 10.75 1.59
CA ILE A 38 -4.45 9.97 1.64
C ILE A 38 -3.86 9.80 0.23
N LEU A 39 -4.68 9.50 -0.78
CA LEU A 39 -4.25 9.39 -2.17
C LEU A 39 -3.61 10.68 -2.68
N THR A 40 -4.22 11.82 -2.42
CA THR A 40 -3.74 13.14 -2.86
C THR A 40 -2.50 13.59 -2.11
N LEU A 41 -2.42 13.33 -0.79
CA LEU A 41 -1.21 13.62 -0.02
C LEU A 41 -0.04 12.72 -0.45
N GLY A 42 -0.27 11.43 -0.67
CA GLY A 42 0.73 10.53 -1.23
C GLY A 42 1.22 11.00 -2.60
N LYS A 43 0.32 11.55 -3.43
CA LYS A 43 0.68 12.14 -4.72
C LYS A 43 1.55 13.38 -4.55
N LEU A 44 1.22 14.28 -3.62
CA LEU A 44 2.04 15.46 -3.30
C LEU A 44 3.46 15.06 -2.89
N ILE A 45 3.62 14.05 -2.04
CA ILE A 45 4.93 13.55 -1.62
C ILE A 45 5.73 13.03 -2.82
N SER A 46 5.10 12.21 -3.66
CA SER A 46 5.72 11.65 -4.87
C SER A 46 6.19 12.76 -5.82
N LEU A 47 5.34 13.76 -6.05
CA LEU A 47 5.64 14.91 -6.89
C LEU A 47 6.76 15.77 -6.30
N TRP A 48 6.78 15.96 -4.98
CA TRP A 48 7.84 16.70 -4.29
C TRP A 48 9.21 16.03 -4.46
N ARG A 49 9.26 14.68 -4.38
CA ARG A 49 10.48 13.90 -4.63
C ARG A 49 11.01 14.07 -6.06
N GLN A 50 10.12 14.30 -7.03
CA GLN A 50 10.48 14.48 -8.43
C GLN A 50 10.97 15.90 -8.74
N ASN A 51 10.25 16.93 -8.28
CA ASN A 51 10.59 18.32 -8.52
C ASN A 51 10.01 19.23 -7.43
N ASP A 52 10.74 19.38 -6.33
CA ASP A 52 10.34 20.17 -5.18
C ASP A 52 10.08 21.65 -5.51
N ASN A 53 10.89 22.26 -6.39
CA ASN A 53 10.70 23.63 -6.84
C ASN A 53 9.36 23.83 -7.56
N LYS A 54 8.99 22.91 -8.46
CA LYS A 54 7.70 22.99 -9.15
C LYS A 54 6.56 22.92 -8.13
N ILE A 55 6.58 21.94 -7.24
CA ILE A 55 5.49 21.76 -6.26
C ILE A 55 5.40 22.93 -5.28
N TYR A 56 6.52 23.48 -4.87
CA TYR A 56 6.52 24.70 -4.05
C TYR A 56 5.84 25.88 -4.77
N GLN A 57 6.07 26.05 -6.08
CA GLN A 57 5.36 27.06 -6.86
C GLN A 57 3.86 26.74 -7.00
N GLU A 58 3.49 25.49 -7.28
CA GLU A 58 2.08 25.08 -7.39
C GLU A 58 1.30 25.27 -6.09
N ILE A 59 1.95 25.13 -4.92
CA ILE A 59 1.36 25.48 -3.62
C ILE A 59 1.06 26.98 -3.55
N LYS A 60 1.97 27.82 -4.02
CA LYS A 60 1.82 29.29 -3.99
C LYS A 60 0.79 29.80 -4.99
N THR A 61 0.70 29.19 -6.17
CA THR A 61 -0.18 29.66 -7.26
C THR A 61 -1.55 28.98 -7.24
N SER A 62 -1.62 27.73 -6.77
CA SER A 62 -2.82 26.88 -6.82
C SER A 62 -3.45 26.84 -8.22
N ASP A 63 -2.63 26.54 -9.25
CA ASP A 63 -3.09 26.51 -10.64
C ASP A 63 -4.18 25.45 -10.87
N PRO A 64 -5.41 25.84 -11.28
CA PRO A 64 -6.49 24.90 -11.55
C PRO A 64 -6.16 23.87 -12.63
N LEU A 65 -5.36 24.23 -13.65
CA LEU A 65 -5.00 23.31 -14.72
C LEU A 65 -4.06 22.21 -14.22
N TYR A 66 -3.12 22.58 -13.36
CA TYR A 66 -2.23 21.62 -12.72
C TYR A 66 -3.00 20.65 -11.82
N ILE A 67 -3.93 21.17 -11.01
CA ILE A 67 -4.78 20.37 -10.14
C ILE A 67 -5.62 19.37 -10.97
N GLN A 68 -6.21 19.83 -12.07
CA GLN A 68 -6.97 18.97 -12.98
C GLN A 68 -6.08 17.90 -13.65
N GLU A 69 -4.86 18.25 -14.04
CA GLU A 69 -3.90 17.30 -14.60
C GLU A 69 -3.58 16.18 -13.60
N VAL A 70 -3.27 16.55 -12.36
CA VAL A 70 -3.00 15.60 -11.27
C VAL A 70 -4.22 14.72 -11.00
N ALA A 71 -5.41 15.31 -10.94
CA ALA A 71 -6.66 14.58 -10.75
C ALA A 71 -6.87 13.55 -11.86
N ARG A 72 -6.72 13.95 -13.12
CA ARG A 72 -6.86 13.05 -14.26
C ARG A 72 -5.82 11.93 -14.25
N HIS A 73 -4.57 12.23 -13.90
CA HIS A 73 -3.50 11.23 -13.80
C HIS A 73 -3.82 10.17 -12.73
N LEU A 74 -4.30 10.59 -11.56
CA LEU A 74 -4.69 9.68 -10.49
C LEU A 74 -5.90 8.83 -10.90
N THR A 75 -6.94 9.45 -11.45
CA THR A 75 -8.16 8.75 -11.88
C THR A 75 -7.90 7.73 -13.00
N THR A 76 -7.02 8.04 -13.94
CA THR A 76 -6.71 7.19 -15.11
C THR A 76 -5.53 6.23 -14.88
N SER A 77 -4.95 6.21 -13.68
CA SER A 77 -3.88 5.29 -13.31
C SER A 77 -4.32 3.84 -13.48
N LYS A 78 -3.42 2.99 -14.00
CA LYS A 78 -3.65 1.54 -14.10
C LYS A 78 -3.77 0.85 -12.74
N HIS A 79 -3.23 1.48 -11.70
CA HIS A 79 -3.29 0.99 -10.32
C HIS A 79 -4.47 1.55 -9.54
N ASN A 80 -5.29 2.43 -10.14
CA ASN A 80 -6.48 2.95 -9.46
C ASN A 80 -7.50 1.82 -9.25
N GLN A 81 -7.90 1.63 -7.99
CA GLN A 81 -8.94 0.66 -7.59
C GLN A 81 -10.02 1.31 -6.71
N SER A 82 -10.16 2.63 -6.75
CA SER A 82 -11.19 3.34 -5.98
C SER A 82 -12.60 2.85 -6.34
N THR A 83 -13.48 2.84 -5.33
CA THR A 83 -14.89 2.46 -5.49
C THR A 83 -15.75 3.57 -6.09
N LEU A 84 -15.24 4.81 -6.10
CA LEU A 84 -15.90 5.97 -6.70
C LEU A 84 -15.93 5.86 -8.23
N LYS A 85 -16.98 6.43 -8.86
CA LYS A 85 -16.97 6.58 -10.32
C LYS A 85 -15.88 7.57 -10.72
N ASN A 86 -15.26 7.36 -11.88
CA ASN A 86 -14.17 8.22 -12.36
C ASN A 86 -14.49 9.72 -12.31
N SER A 87 -15.70 10.14 -12.69
CA SER A 87 -16.10 11.55 -12.63
C SER A 87 -16.18 12.09 -11.19
N GLU A 88 -16.65 11.26 -10.26
CA GLU A 88 -16.76 11.61 -8.85
C GLU A 88 -15.36 11.65 -8.21
N LEU A 89 -14.53 10.65 -8.49
CA LEU A 89 -13.15 10.58 -8.03
C LEU A 89 -12.32 11.77 -8.53
N GLU A 90 -12.39 12.10 -9.82
CA GLU A 90 -11.67 13.23 -10.40
C GLU A 90 -12.10 14.56 -9.78
N GLN A 91 -13.40 14.75 -9.54
CA GLN A 91 -13.91 15.93 -8.84
C GLN A 91 -13.42 15.95 -7.39
N SER A 92 -13.53 14.85 -6.65
CA SER A 92 -13.09 14.75 -5.25
C SER A 92 -11.60 14.99 -5.09
N ILE A 93 -10.78 14.42 -5.98
CA ILE A 93 -9.33 14.68 -6.00
C ILE A 93 -9.06 16.17 -6.25
N SER A 94 -9.74 16.78 -7.22
CA SER A 94 -9.54 18.19 -7.54
C SER A 94 -9.88 19.09 -6.35
N GLU A 95 -11.03 18.85 -5.71
CA GLU A 95 -11.46 19.63 -4.54
C GLU A 95 -10.55 19.45 -3.33
N ILE A 96 -10.15 18.23 -3.03
CA ILE A 96 -9.27 17.91 -1.89
C ILE A 96 -7.85 18.43 -2.14
N LEU A 97 -7.30 18.23 -3.32
CA LEU A 97 -5.96 18.72 -3.65
C LEU A 97 -5.91 20.25 -3.62
N THR A 98 -6.94 20.94 -4.13
CA THR A 98 -7.05 22.40 -4.03
C THR A 98 -6.98 22.85 -2.57
N LEU A 99 -7.73 22.19 -1.68
CA LEU A 99 -7.73 22.48 -0.26
C LEU A 99 -6.34 22.21 0.35
N GLN A 100 -5.74 21.05 0.08
CA GLN A 100 -4.41 20.72 0.60
C GLN A 100 -3.34 21.74 0.18
N LEU A 101 -3.35 22.20 -1.08
CA LEU A 101 -2.42 23.24 -1.54
C LEU A 101 -2.65 24.57 -0.82
N ALA A 102 -3.90 25.00 -0.68
CA ALA A 102 -4.25 26.22 0.04
C ALA A 102 -3.82 26.17 1.52
N GLU A 103 -4.06 25.04 2.18
CA GLU A 103 -3.65 24.81 3.56
C GLU A 103 -2.13 24.77 3.73
N LEU A 104 -1.41 24.11 2.83
CA LEU A 104 0.06 24.14 2.82
C LEU A 104 0.59 25.55 2.62
N ASN A 105 -0.04 26.34 1.74
CA ASN A 105 0.36 27.73 1.55
C ASN A 105 0.13 28.57 2.81
N GLN A 106 -1.02 28.40 3.47
CA GLN A 106 -1.32 29.09 4.73
C GLN A 106 -0.34 28.69 5.84
N LEU A 107 0.00 27.41 5.95
CA LEU A 107 1.02 26.92 6.88
C LEU A 107 2.38 27.56 6.61
N ASP A 108 2.79 27.67 5.34
CA ASP A 108 4.03 28.33 4.95
C ASP A 108 4.05 29.83 5.28
N GLU A 109 2.96 30.54 4.97
CA GLU A 109 2.84 31.98 5.26
C GLU A 109 2.82 32.27 6.77
N THR A 110 2.15 31.42 7.55
CA THR A 110 2.02 31.61 9.00
C THR A 110 3.28 31.17 9.75
N GLY A 111 3.85 30.02 9.35
CA GLY A 111 5.00 29.39 10.01
C GLY A 111 6.36 29.88 9.50
N GLY A 112 6.41 30.53 8.34
CA GLY A 112 7.66 30.96 7.71
C GLY A 112 8.57 29.79 7.34
N PHE A 113 8.01 28.64 6.97
CA PHE A 113 8.76 27.41 6.70
C PHE A 113 9.72 27.55 5.51
N GLY A 114 9.29 28.28 4.48
CA GLY A 114 9.95 28.32 3.19
C GLY A 114 9.98 26.94 2.52
N HIS A 115 10.70 26.87 1.40
CA HIS A 115 10.83 25.65 0.61
C HIS A 115 11.35 24.45 1.40
N ASN A 116 12.43 24.63 2.17
CA ASN A 116 13.04 23.55 2.95
C ASN A 116 12.15 23.08 4.12
N GLY A 117 11.49 24.01 4.83
CA GLY A 117 10.60 23.63 5.93
C GLY A 117 9.38 22.88 5.43
N LEU A 118 8.77 23.29 4.31
CA LEU A 118 7.68 22.53 3.69
C LEU A 118 8.15 21.15 3.18
N LYS A 119 9.38 21.06 2.66
CA LYS A 119 9.97 19.78 2.27
C LYS A 119 10.05 18.81 3.43
N GLU A 120 10.59 19.25 4.57
CA GLU A 120 10.65 18.41 5.78
C GLU A 120 9.27 18.03 6.27
N LEU A 121 8.33 18.98 6.28
CA LEU A 121 6.95 18.75 6.70
C LEU A 121 6.26 17.69 5.84
N ILE A 122 6.31 17.83 4.50
CA ILE A 122 5.62 16.94 3.57
C ILE A 122 6.28 15.56 3.53
N LEU A 123 7.62 15.50 3.47
CA LEU A 123 8.33 14.21 3.44
C LEU A 123 8.23 13.46 4.77
N GLY A 124 8.10 14.18 5.89
CA GLY A 124 7.86 13.59 7.21
C GLY A 124 6.52 12.85 7.35
N GLN A 125 5.58 13.05 6.41
CA GLN A 125 4.27 12.41 6.47
C GLN A 125 4.27 10.92 6.10
N ILE A 126 5.37 10.40 5.54
CA ILE A 126 5.47 8.97 5.16
C ILE A 126 5.17 8.05 6.37
N GLU A 127 5.63 8.42 7.57
CA GLU A 127 5.35 7.65 8.79
C GLU A 127 3.86 7.67 9.14
N HIS A 128 3.21 8.83 9.03
CA HIS A 128 1.79 9.00 9.32
C HIS A 128 0.88 8.28 8.32
N LEU A 129 1.34 8.11 7.07
CA LEU A 129 0.62 7.42 6.01
C LEU A 129 0.67 5.89 6.15
N SER A 130 1.67 5.35 6.84
CA SER A 130 1.84 3.92 7.03
C SER A 130 0.61 3.29 7.67
N GLY A 131 0.01 2.31 7.00
CA GLY A 131 -1.15 1.58 7.47
C GLY A 131 -2.50 2.28 7.32
N GLN A 132 -2.55 3.49 6.74
CA GLN A 132 -3.80 4.26 6.61
C GLN A 132 -4.64 3.91 5.37
N ALA A 133 -4.02 3.32 4.34
CA ALA A 133 -4.70 3.04 3.08
C ALA A 133 -4.28 1.70 2.46
N GLU A 134 -5.08 1.26 1.49
CA GLU A 134 -4.83 0.06 0.69
C GLU A 134 -3.64 0.22 -0.26
N ASP A 135 -3.01 -0.89 -0.63
CA ASP A 135 -1.78 -0.92 -1.45
C ASP A 135 -1.91 -0.29 -2.83
N TRP A 136 -3.13 -0.23 -3.38
CA TRP A 136 -3.38 0.40 -4.67
C TRP A 136 -3.14 1.92 -4.63
N VAL A 137 -3.35 2.56 -3.46
CA VAL A 137 -3.08 3.97 -3.23
C VAL A 137 -1.58 4.24 -3.31
N TRP A 138 -0.78 3.37 -2.68
CA TRP A 138 0.68 3.43 -2.69
C TRP A 138 1.25 3.15 -4.07
N SER A 139 0.72 2.13 -4.76
CA SER A 139 1.10 1.77 -6.12
C SER A 139 0.82 2.91 -7.11
N THR A 140 -0.34 3.57 -6.98
CA THR A 140 -0.71 4.72 -7.81
C THR A 140 0.23 5.92 -7.63
N ASN A 141 0.75 6.10 -6.42
CA ASN A 141 1.66 7.19 -6.07
C ASN A 141 3.14 6.83 -6.17
N HIS A 142 3.50 5.59 -6.53
CA HIS A 142 4.87 5.08 -6.53
C HIS A 142 5.55 5.18 -5.15
N LEU A 143 4.78 5.02 -4.08
CA LEU A 143 5.25 4.96 -2.69
C LEU A 143 5.42 3.51 -2.26
N ASN A 144 6.33 2.80 -2.93
CA ASN A 144 6.48 1.36 -2.79
C ASN A 144 6.86 0.92 -1.37
N GLU A 145 7.48 1.81 -0.59
CA GLU A 145 7.84 1.57 0.81
C GLU A 145 6.63 1.42 1.75
N LEU A 146 5.44 1.85 1.32
CA LEU A 146 4.20 1.76 2.11
C LEU A 146 3.34 0.54 1.73
N ILE A 147 3.70 -0.20 0.68
CA ILE A 147 2.97 -1.41 0.26
C ILE A 147 3.09 -2.48 1.35
N GLY A 148 1.96 -3.06 1.75
CA GLY A 148 1.88 -4.03 2.84
C GLY A 148 1.91 -3.40 4.24
N SER A 149 1.82 -2.07 4.37
CA SER A 149 1.83 -1.40 5.68
C SER A 149 0.51 -1.52 6.44
N LYS A 150 -0.60 -1.82 5.75
CA LYS A 150 -1.91 -1.98 6.37
C LYS A 150 -1.94 -3.27 7.20
N PRO A 151 -2.23 -3.21 8.52
CA PRO A 151 -2.35 -4.41 9.33
C PRO A 151 -3.43 -5.32 8.75
N VAL A 152 -3.06 -6.56 8.45
CA VAL A 152 -4.05 -7.59 8.13
C VAL A 152 -4.80 -7.87 9.43
N GLU A 153 -6.14 -7.73 9.41
CA GLU A 153 -6.97 -8.22 10.51
C GLU A 153 -6.72 -9.73 10.61
N GLN A 154 -5.82 -10.12 11.50
CA GLN A 154 -5.62 -11.51 11.82
C GLN A 154 -6.91 -11.97 12.49
N GLU A 155 -7.65 -12.88 11.84
CA GLU A 155 -8.63 -13.69 12.56
C GLU A 155 -7.93 -14.20 13.80
N GLU A 156 -8.44 -13.85 14.98
CA GLU A 156 -7.96 -14.40 16.24
C GLU A 156 -8.14 -15.92 16.15
N LEU A 157 -7.08 -16.63 15.74
CA LEU A 157 -6.94 -18.05 15.96
C LEU A 157 -6.98 -18.22 17.47
N SER A 158 -8.19 -18.45 17.99
CA SER A 158 -8.44 -18.63 19.40
C SER A 158 -7.46 -19.69 19.91
N LEU A 159 -6.71 -19.32 20.94
CA LEU A 159 -5.73 -20.19 21.59
C LEU A 159 -6.38 -21.52 21.98
N ASP A 160 -7.68 -21.52 22.34
CA ASP A 160 -8.45 -22.74 22.61
C ASP A 160 -8.60 -23.64 21.38
N THR A 161 -8.78 -23.07 20.19
CA THR A 161 -8.86 -23.84 18.94
C THR A 161 -7.50 -24.45 18.61
N THR A 162 -6.42 -23.68 18.75
CA THR A 162 -5.05 -24.15 18.55
C THR A 162 -4.68 -25.24 19.57
N MET A 163 -5.04 -25.07 20.85
CA MET A 163 -4.80 -26.07 21.89
C MET A 163 -5.66 -27.32 21.71
N LYS A 164 -6.87 -27.18 21.17
CA LYS A 164 -7.74 -28.31 20.87
C LYS A 164 -7.21 -29.14 19.69
N GLU A 165 -6.77 -28.49 18.61
CA GLU A 165 -6.11 -29.16 17.48
C GLU A 165 -4.77 -29.78 17.89
N PHE A 166 -4.00 -29.09 18.74
CA PHE A 166 -2.77 -29.64 19.32
C PHE A 166 -3.04 -30.87 20.19
N ASN A 167 -4.00 -30.79 21.13
CA ASN A 167 -4.39 -31.93 21.95
C ASN A 167 -4.91 -33.10 21.11
N GLN A 168 -5.64 -32.81 20.03
CA GLN A 168 -6.15 -33.82 19.12
C GLN A 168 -5.02 -34.50 18.33
N MET A 169 -4.01 -33.76 17.90
CA MET A 169 -2.82 -34.28 17.24
C MET A 169 -1.93 -35.09 18.21
N VAL A 170 -1.79 -34.65 19.46
CA VAL A 170 -1.06 -35.36 20.52
C VAL A 170 -1.75 -36.66 20.91
N HIS A 171 -3.08 -36.65 21.03
CA HIS A 171 -3.85 -37.87 21.31
C HIS A 171 -3.90 -38.85 20.13
N GLN A 172 -3.81 -38.37 18.88
CA GLN A 172 -3.63 -39.23 17.71
C GLN A 172 -2.23 -39.84 17.61
N ALA A 173 -1.23 -39.24 18.26
CA ALA A 173 0.14 -39.78 18.34
C ALA A 173 0.34 -40.81 19.47
N GLN A 174 -0.69 -41.10 20.26
CA GLN A 174 -0.62 -42.10 21.33
C GLN A 174 -0.95 -43.50 20.78
N PRO A 175 -0.03 -44.47 20.87
CA PRO A 175 -0.25 -45.81 20.33
C PRO A 175 -1.19 -46.57 21.25
N HIS A 176 -2.44 -46.78 20.81
CA HIS A 176 -3.24 -47.87 21.36
C HIS A 176 -2.59 -49.19 20.93
N HIS A 177 -1.94 -49.85 21.89
CA HIS A 177 -1.73 -51.29 21.84
C HIS A 177 -3.11 -51.95 21.89
N ASP A 178 -3.59 -52.45 20.75
CA ASP A 178 -4.22 -53.76 20.65
C ASP A 178 -4.22 -54.20 19.18
N ASP A 179 -3.75 -55.43 18.98
CA ASP A 179 -3.44 -56.09 17.72
C ASP A 179 -4.55 -56.00 16.65
N VAL A 180 -4.30 -55.23 15.59
CA VAL A 180 -4.73 -55.57 14.23
C VAL A 180 -3.61 -55.16 13.27
N HIS A 181 -2.98 -56.14 12.63
CA HIS A 181 -2.05 -55.92 11.51
C HIS A 181 -2.75 -55.14 10.40
N ILE A 182 -2.46 -53.83 10.27
CA ILE A 182 -2.61 -53.08 9.02
C ILE A 182 -1.40 -52.13 8.90
N GLU A 183 -0.60 -52.45 7.90
CA GLU A 183 0.60 -51.82 7.33
C GLU A 183 0.93 -50.37 7.77
N GLU A 184 2.17 -50.20 8.26
CA GLU A 184 2.91 -48.93 8.30
C GLU A 184 2.88 -48.25 6.93
N GLN A 185 2.07 -47.20 6.77
CA GLN A 185 2.28 -46.22 5.73
C GLN A 185 3.08 -45.06 6.31
N ALA A 186 4.39 -45.11 6.10
CA ALA A 186 5.26 -43.96 6.21
C ALA A 186 4.61 -42.78 5.49
N ALA A 187 4.48 -41.64 6.17
CA ALA A 187 4.08 -40.40 5.55
C ALA A 187 5.11 -40.06 4.46
N GLU A 188 4.79 -40.42 3.22
CA GLU A 188 5.57 -40.04 2.06
C GLU A 188 5.56 -38.51 1.99
N ILE A 189 6.72 -37.93 2.24
CA ILE A 189 6.99 -36.54 1.95
C ILE A 189 6.71 -36.38 0.45
N SER A 190 5.56 -35.80 0.13
CA SER A 190 5.14 -35.54 -1.25
C SER A 190 6.12 -34.56 -1.87
N VAL A 191 7.18 -35.10 -2.46
CA VAL A 191 8.10 -34.34 -3.29
C VAL A 191 7.31 -34.02 -4.57
N PRO A 192 7.01 -32.75 -4.88
CA PRO A 192 6.22 -32.41 -6.04
C PRO A 192 6.86 -33.01 -7.30
N THR A 193 6.09 -33.74 -8.10
CA THR A 193 6.58 -34.51 -9.27
C THR A 193 7.41 -33.68 -10.25
N TRP A 194 7.14 -32.37 -10.33
CA TRP A 194 7.92 -31.38 -11.09
C TRP A 194 9.41 -31.32 -10.67
N SER A 195 9.71 -31.56 -9.39
CA SER A 195 11.09 -31.58 -8.87
C SER A 195 11.94 -32.69 -9.51
N LYS A 196 11.33 -33.86 -9.80
CA LYS A 196 12.01 -34.98 -10.47
C LYS A 196 12.39 -34.66 -11.93
N ILE A 197 11.73 -33.68 -12.54
CA ILE A 197 11.99 -33.24 -13.93
C ILE A 197 12.95 -32.04 -13.94
N VAL A 198 12.76 -31.09 -13.02
CA VAL A 198 13.59 -29.88 -12.96
C VAL A 198 15.02 -30.19 -12.53
N ALA A 199 15.22 -31.09 -11.56
CA ALA A 199 16.55 -31.45 -11.07
C ALA A 199 17.53 -31.94 -12.17
N PRO A 200 17.18 -32.92 -13.03
CA PRO A 200 18.09 -33.35 -14.10
C PRO A 200 18.28 -32.29 -15.20
N VAL A 201 17.28 -31.46 -15.47
CA VAL A 201 17.38 -30.38 -16.48
C VAL A 201 18.37 -29.31 -16.03
N VAL A 202 18.31 -28.90 -14.76
CA VAL A 202 19.25 -27.93 -14.18
C VAL A 202 20.67 -28.50 -14.16
N ALA A 203 20.82 -29.78 -13.79
CA ALA A 203 22.13 -30.45 -13.81
C ALA A 203 22.75 -30.47 -15.23
N LEU A 204 21.96 -30.76 -16.28
CA LEU A 204 22.42 -30.73 -17.66
C LEU A 204 22.76 -29.31 -18.14
N ALA A 205 22.00 -28.30 -17.72
CA ALA A 205 22.29 -26.91 -18.06
C ALA A 205 23.62 -26.43 -17.47
N ILE A 206 23.89 -26.78 -16.20
CA ILE A 206 25.17 -26.46 -15.53
C ILE A 206 26.32 -27.20 -16.22
N LEU A 207 26.15 -28.48 -16.53
CA LEU A 207 27.19 -29.28 -17.20
C LEU A 207 27.48 -28.78 -18.62
N GLY A 208 26.45 -28.39 -19.37
CA GLY A 208 26.59 -27.77 -20.68
C GLY A 208 27.27 -26.41 -20.63
N TYR A 209 26.93 -25.58 -19.64
CA TYR A 209 27.59 -24.28 -19.41
C TYR A 209 29.08 -24.46 -19.10
N LEU A 210 29.42 -25.39 -18.21
CA LEU A 210 30.82 -25.72 -17.88
C LEU A 210 31.58 -26.28 -19.09
N TYR A 211 30.95 -27.11 -19.91
CA TYR A 211 31.55 -27.62 -21.16
C TYR A 211 31.80 -26.50 -22.19
N CYS A 212 30.88 -25.55 -22.30
CA CYS A 212 31.02 -24.39 -23.19
C CYS A 212 32.17 -23.48 -22.74
N ILE A 213 32.29 -23.23 -21.43
CA ILE A 213 33.44 -22.52 -20.86
C ILE A 213 34.74 -23.28 -21.14
N TYR A 214 34.76 -24.60 -20.93
CA TYR A 214 35.95 -25.42 -21.16
C TYR A 214 36.41 -25.39 -22.62
N THR A 215 35.47 -25.45 -23.57
CA THR A 215 35.76 -25.38 -25.02
C THR A 215 36.11 -23.98 -25.52
N GLN A 216 35.77 -22.91 -24.79
CA GLN A 216 36.28 -21.57 -25.07
C GLN A 216 37.67 -21.32 -24.48
N LEU A 217 38.11 -22.13 -23.51
CA LEU A 217 39.36 -21.95 -22.77
C LEU A 217 40.52 -22.83 -23.31
N VAL A 218 40.19 -23.89 -24.06
CA VAL A 218 41.11 -24.77 -24.82
C VAL A 218 41.18 -24.31 -26.28
#